data_AF-A0A562I8H6-F1
#
_entry.id   AF-A0A562I8H6-F1
#
_cell.length_a   1.000
_cell.length_b   1.000
_cell.length_c   1.000
_cell.angle_alpha   90.00
_cell.angle_beta   90.00
_cell.angle_gamma   90.00
#
_symmetry.space_group_name_H-M   'P 1'
#
loop_
_entity.id
_entity.type
_entity.pdbx_description
1 polymer ?
#
loop_
_entity_poly.entity_id
_entity_poly.type
_entity_poly.pdbx_seq_one_letter_code
_entity_poly.pdbx_strand_id
1 'polypeptide(L)'
;MVDTGYWRESEDASPPGTEEMLRREFTRRFGDSGWTIVRGMYEQSLVSDPLQREVAIANLDCDLYVSSVQVLDHLLGNRLLPDGAVLLLDDYNCNRANPRFGMRRAMRECFARTDGFYDYSEFLSYGWHGRAFFVHRLGDSPNPDAEVGA
;
A
#
# COMPACT_ATOMS: atom_id res chain seq x y z
N MET A 1 -19.20 9.62 10.38
CA MET A 1 -18.94 8.17 10.22
C MET A 1 -20.26 7.46 10.50
N VAL A 2 -20.81 6.72 9.54
CA VAL A 2 -22.08 6.02 9.74
C VAL A 2 -21.74 4.72 10.47
N ASP A 3 -22.23 4.56 11.70
CA ASP A 3 -22.20 3.28 12.41
C ASP A 3 -23.03 2.29 11.59
N THR A 4 -22.36 1.35 10.93
CA THR A 4 -23.00 0.35 10.08
C THR A 4 -23.53 -0.83 10.90
N GLY A 5 -23.26 -0.86 12.22
CA GLY A 5 -23.56 -2.00 13.09
C GLY A 5 -22.69 -3.24 12.84
N TYR A 6 -21.73 -3.18 11.91
CA TYR A 6 -20.83 -4.29 11.60
C TYR A 6 -19.47 -4.19 12.29
N TRP A 7 -18.96 -2.97 12.52
CA TRP A 7 -17.65 -2.75 13.11
C TRP A 7 -17.67 -1.58 14.10
N ARG A 8 -17.17 -1.81 15.31
CA ARG A 8 -16.94 -0.81 16.34
C ARG A 8 -15.63 -0.08 16.08
N GLU A 9 -15.54 1.14 16.61
CA GLU A 9 -14.26 1.86 16.64
C GLU A 9 -13.20 1.00 17.34
N SER A 10 -12.03 0.86 16.70
CA SER A 10 -10.92 0.05 17.20
C SER A 10 -11.20 -1.45 17.35
N GLU A 11 -12.24 -2.00 16.70
CA GLU A 11 -12.53 -3.45 16.75
C GLU A 11 -11.39 -4.30 16.19
N ASP A 12 -10.62 -3.74 15.25
CA ASP A 12 -9.45 -4.38 14.65
C ASP A 12 -8.11 -3.78 15.16
N ALA A 13 -8.15 -3.09 16.31
CA ALA A 13 -6.92 -2.56 16.89
C ALA A 13 -6.04 -3.68 17.44
N SER A 14 -4.72 -3.56 17.21
CA SER A 14 -3.77 -4.51 17.77
C SER A 14 -3.85 -4.54 19.31
N PRO A 15 -3.75 -5.73 19.94
CA PRO A 15 -3.83 -5.85 21.38
C PRO A 15 -2.66 -5.12 22.08
N PRO A 16 -2.83 -4.70 23.35
CA PRO A 16 -1.73 -4.14 24.14
C PRO A 16 -0.53 -5.08 24.18
N GLY A 17 0.69 -4.55 24.06
CA GLY A 17 1.92 -5.35 24.03
C GLY A 17 2.40 -5.75 22.62
N THR A 18 1.60 -5.49 21.57
CA THR A 18 1.96 -5.85 20.19
C THR A 18 3.23 -5.14 19.73
N GLU A 19 3.40 -3.86 20.04
CA GLU A 19 4.59 -3.11 19.66
C GLU A 19 5.84 -3.68 20.34
N GLU A 20 5.79 -3.93 21.65
CA GLU A 20 6.90 -4.49 22.43
C GLU A 20 7.29 -5.87 21.91
N MET A 21 6.29 -6.68 21.55
CA MET A 21 6.50 -7.97 20.89
C MET A 21 7.20 -7.79 19.55
N LEU A 22 6.70 -6.91 18.66
CA LEU A 22 7.31 -6.67 17.35
C LEU A 22 8.74 -6.15 17.49
N ARG A 23 8.99 -5.18 18.37
CA ARG A 23 10.34 -4.65 18.65
C ARG A 23 11.28 -5.77 19.07
N ARG A 24 10.87 -6.62 20.02
CA ARG A 24 11.67 -7.77 20.46
C ARG A 24 11.98 -8.72 19.30
N GLU A 25 10.98 -9.07 18.50
CA GLU A 25 11.14 -10.01 17.40
C GLU A 25 11.97 -9.46 16.24
N PHE A 26 11.89 -8.14 15.98
CA PHE A 26 12.66 -7.45 14.95
C PHE A 26 14.11 -7.28 15.39
N THR A 27 14.36 -6.83 16.62
CA THR A 27 15.71 -6.82 17.22
C THR A 27 16.36 -8.20 17.13
N ARG A 28 15.61 -9.27 17.47
CA ARG A 28 16.14 -10.64 17.45
C ARG A 28 16.53 -11.13 16.04
N ARG A 29 15.87 -10.67 14.98
CA ARG A 29 16.08 -11.15 13.60
C ARG A 29 16.95 -10.23 12.75
N PHE A 30 16.84 -8.93 12.96
CA PHE A 30 17.40 -7.89 12.10
C PHE A 30 18.37 -6.97 12.84
N GLY A 31 18.51 -7.11 14.17
CA GLY A 31 19.28 -6.20 15.02
C GLY A 31 18.50 -4.92 15.36
N ASP A 32 19.17 -3.96 16.00
CA ASP A 32 18.51 -2.79 16.60
C ASP A 32 18.33 -1.58 15.65
N SER A 33 18.64 -1.75 14.36
CA SER A 33 18.62 -0.64 13.39
C SER A 33 18.11 -1.10 12.02
N GLY A 34 17.75 -0.14 11.17
CA GLY A 34 17.28 -0.41 9.80
C GLY A 34 15.79 -0.70 9.69
N TRP A 35 15.03 -0.57 10.78
CA TRP A 35 13.58 -0.69 10.80
C TRP A 35 12.97 0.31 11.78
N THR A 36 11.70 0.65 11.55
CA THR A 36 10.89 1.48 12.43
C THR A 36 9.50 0.86 12.58
N ILE A 37 8.84 1.14 13.70
CA ILE A 37 7.43 0.78 13.92
C ILE A 37 6.71 2.08 14.19
N VAL A 38 5.72 2.37 13.35
CA VAL A 38 4.84 3.53 13.49
C VAL A 38 3.50 3.02 14.03
N ARG A 39 3.01 3.63 15.11
CA ARG A 39 1.76 3.22 15.76
C ARG A 39 0.59 4.08 15.30
N GLY A 40 -0.59 3.48 15.35
CA GLY A 40 -1.86 4.17 15.17
C GLY A 40 -2.53 3.80 13.86
N MET A 41 -3.75 4.30 13.69
CA MET A 41 -4.50 4.12 12.45
C MET A 41 -3.81 4.84 11.29
N TYR A 42 -3.97 4.34 10.06
CA TYR A 42 -3.34 4.92 8.87
C TYR A 42 -3.69 6.41 8.67
N GLU A 43 -4.94 6.82 8.94
CA GLU A 43 -5.36 8.23 8.87
C GLU A 43 -4.59 9.19 9.79
N GLN A 44 -4.01 8.67 10.87
CA GLN A 44 -3.23 9.45 11.83
C GLN A 44 -1.74 9.30 11.55
N SER A 45 -1.28 8.05 11.45
CA SER A 45 0.14 7.72 11.35
C SER A 45 0.78 8.22 10.05
N LEU A 46 0.09 8.15 8.91
CA LEU A 46 0.61 8.64 7.63
C LEU A 46 0.71 10.17 7.59
N VAL A 47 0.02 10.88 8.50
CA VAL A 47 0.08 12.34 8.63
C VAL A 47 1.16 12.75 9.64
N SER A 48 1.21 12.08 10.79
CA SER A 48 2.15 12.43 11.86
C SER A 48 3.57 11.93 11.61
N ASP A 49 3.73 10.81 10.90
CA ASP A 49 5.01 10.20 10.51
C ASP A 49 4.96 9.78 9.03
N PRO A 50 4.91 10.75 8.10
CA PRO A 50 4.79 10.45 6.68
C PRO A 50 6.05 9.78 6.16
N LEU A 51 5.87 8.76 5.32
CA LEU A 51 6.97 8.20 4.53
C LEU A 51 7.64 9.32 3.69
N GLN A 52 8.96 9.47 3.80
CA GLN A 52 9.72 10.54 3.15
C GLN A 52 10.66 10.08 2.04
N ARG A 53 10.74 8.76 1.80
CA ARG A 53 11.66 8.16 0.83
C ARG A 53 10.89 7.32 -0.17
N GLU A 54 11.51 7.14 -1.34
CA GLU A 54 11.01 6.20 -2.32
C GLU A 54 10.96 4.78 -1.74
N VAL A 55 9.89 4.06 -2.11
CA VAL A 55 9.54 2.74 -1.62
C VAL A 55 9.68 1.76 -2.77
N ALA A 56 10.76 0.97 -2.75
CA ALA A 56 11.01 -0.04 -3.77
C ALA A 56 10.00 -1.21 -3.69
N ILE A 57 9.56 -1.55 -2.47
CA ILE A 57 8.59 -2.62 -2.21
C ILE A 57 7.61 -2.16 -1.13
N ALA A 58 6.32 -2.20 -1.42
CA ALA A 58 5.25 -1.94 -0.46
C ALA A 58 4.39 -3.20 -0.29
N ASN A 59 4.29 -3.71 0.95
CA ASN A 59 3.37 -4.80 1.29
C ASN A 59 2.18 -4.25 2.06
N LEU A 60 0.99 -4.31 1.46
CA LEU A 60 -0.25 -3.86 2.06
C LEU A 60 -1.05 -5.08 2.53
N ASP A 61 -1.10 -5.21 3.85
CA ASP A 61 -1.86 -6.21 4.59
C ASP A 61 -2.72 -5.42 5.60
N CYS A 62 -3.87 -4.95 5.11
CA CYS A 62 -4.70 -4.00 5.86
C CYS A 62 -6.20 -4.26 5.71
N ASP A 63 -6.58 -5.36 5.05
CA ASP A 63 -7.92 -5.91 4.82
C ASP A 63 -8.97 -4.98 4.19
N LEU A 64 -9.19 -3.83 4.82
CA LEU A 64 -10.27 -2.90 4.56
C LEU A 64 -9.98 -1.97 3.38
N TYR A 65 -11.05 -1.67 2.65
CA TYR A 65 -11.03 -0.70 1.55
C TYR A 65 -10.50 0.68 1.98
N VAL A 66 -10.97 1.20 3.13
CA VAL A 66 -10.59 2.54 3.61
C VAL A 66 -9.10 2.60 3.96
N SER A 67 -8.59 1.60 4.69
CA SER A 67 -7.16 1.47 5.00
C SER A 67 -6.32 1.39 3.72
N SER A 68 -6.76 0.59 2.75
CA SER A 68 -6.09 0.46 1.45
C SER A 68 -6.03 1.80 0.72
N VAL A 69 -7.12 2.57 0.68
CA VAL A 69 -7.16 3.90 0.05
C VAL A 69 -6.20 4.85 0.74
N GLN A 70 -6.20 4.91 2.07
CA GLN A 70 -5.32 5.81 2.83
C GLN A 70 -3.83 5.55 2.53
N VAL A 71 -3.42 4.27 2.53
CA VAL A 71 -2.02 3.91 2.22
C VAL A 71 -1.68 4.17 0.76
N LEU A 72 -2.55 3.78 -0.18
CA LEU A 72 -2.30 3.97 -1.62
C LEU A 72 -2.27 5.45 -2.01
N ASP A 73 -3.19 6.27 -1.50
CA ASP A 73 -3.18 7.72 -1.73
C ASP A 73 -1.91 8.36 -1.16
N HIS A 74 -1.43 7.91 0.01
CA HIS A 74 -0.18 8.41 0.55
C HIS A 74 1.02 8.05 -0.33
N LEU A 75 1.11 6.81 -0.80
CA LEU A 75 2.20 6.36 -1.67
C LEU A 75 2.19 7.06 -3.04
N LEU A 76 1.03 7.07 -3.71
CA LEU A 76 0.88 7.60 -5.06
C LEU A 76 0.86 9.14 -5.07
N GLY A 77 0.12 9.77 -4.15
CA GLY A 77 -0.01 11.21 -4.05
C GLY A 77 1.31 11.91 -3.73
N ASN A 78 2.15 11.29 -2.90
CA ASN A 78 3.50 11.78 -2.61
C ASN A 78 4.57 11.26 -3.58
N ARG A 79 4.16 10.53 -4.64
CA ARG A 79 5.04 10.02 -5.71
C ARG A 79 6.20 9.15 -5.21
N LEU A 80 5.92 8.35 -4.18
CA LEU A 80 6.94 7.56 -3.46
C LEU A 80 7.28 6.24 -4.14
N LEU A 81 6.57 5.86 -5.21
CA LEU A 81 6.84 4.61 -5.92
C LEU A 81 7.68 4.93 -7.16
N PRO A 82 8.97 4.55 -7.22
CA PRO A 82 9.76 4.71 -8.45
C PRO A 82 9.31 3.71 -9.51
N ASP A 83 9.72 3.93 -10.76
CA ASP A 83 9.48 2.97 -11.84
C ASP A 83 10.09 1.59 -11.54
N GLY A 84 9.29 0.54 -11.71
CA GLY A 84 9.65 -0.83 -11.36
C GLY A 84 9.46 -1.19 -9.88
N ALA A 85 8.92 -0.30 -9.04
CA ALA A 85 8.56 -0.64 -7.66
C ALA A 85 7.54 -1.79 -7.62
N VAL A 86 7.57 -2.58 -6.55
CA VAL A 86 6.66 -3.72 -6.36
C VAL A 86 5.62 -3.40 -5.30
N LEU A 87 4.35 -3.50 -5.68
CA LEU A 87 3.21 -3.36 -4.78
C LEU A 87 2.59 -4.73 -4.54
N LEU A 88 2.62 -5.21 -3.29
CA LEU A 88 1.96 -6.43 -2.85
C LEU A 88 0.68 -6.07 -2.11
N LEU A 89 -0.43 -6.70 -2.50
CA LEU A 89 -1.76 -6.54 -1.90
C LEU A 89 -2.22 -7.90 -1.36
N ASP A 90 -2.14 -8.10 -0.05
CA ASP A 90 -2.35 -9.42 0.59
C ASP A 90 -3.81 -9.89 0.42
N ASP A 91 -4.76 -8.97 0.63
CA ASP A 91 -6.20 -9.25 0.55
C ASP A 91 -6.82 -8.93 -0.81
N TYR A 92 -6.05 -8.98 -1.89
CA TYR A 92 -6.50 -8.51 -3.20
C TYR A 92 -7.82 -9.18 -3.66
N ASN A 93 -8.00 -10.47 -3.43
CA ASN A 93 -9.23 -11.19 -3.78
C ASN A 93 -10.22 -11.39 -2.61
N CYS A 94 -9.92 -10.89 -1.41
CA CYS A 94 -10.88 -10.85 -0.31
C CYS A 94 -12.05 -9.95 -0.72
N ASN A 95 -13.30 -10.37 -0.50
CA ASN A 95 -14.53 -9.89 -1.14
C ASN A 95 -14.89 -10.54 -2.49
N ARG A 96 -14.73 -11.87 -2.58
CA ARG A 96 -15.15 -12.70 -3.74
C ARG A 96 -14.48 -12.27 -5.04
N ALA A 97 -13.27 -11.71 -4.95
CA ALA A 97 -12.56 -11.17 -6.09
C ALA A 97 -13.36 -10.11 -6.88
N ASN A 98 -14.35 -9.47 -6.25
CA ASN A 98 -15.25 -8.54 -6.92
C ASN A 98 -14.56 -7.17 -7.08
N PRO A 99 -14.44 -6.62 -8.31
CA PRO A 99 -13.71 -5.38 -8.55
C PRO A 99 -14.39 -4.13 -7.96
N ARG A 100 -15.57 -4.26 -7.37
CA ARG A 100 -16.30 -3.16 -6.71
C ARG A 100 -16.07 -3.09 -5.21
N PHE A 101 -15.24 -3.96 -4.63
CA PHE A 101 -14.99 -4.00 -3.18
C PHE A 101 -13.49 -4.19 -2.87
N GLY A 102 -13.13 -3.93 -1.62
CA GLY A 102 -11.79 -4.19 -1.06
C GLY A 102 -10.64 -3.52 -1.82
N MET A 103 -9.47 -4.15 -1.75
CA MET A 103 -8.23 -3.68 -2.37
C MET A 103 -8.34 -3.50 -3.89
N ARG A 104 -9.14 -4.31 -4.61
CA ARG A 104 -9.32 -4.15 -6.07
C ARG A 104 -9.94 -2.81 -6.43
N ARG A 105 -10.96 -2.41 -5.66
CA ARG A 105 -11.60 -1.11 -5.84
C ARG A 105 -10.65 0.01 -5.45
N ALA A 106 -9.98 -0.11 -4.30
CA ALA A 106 -9.03 0.90 -3.81
C ALA A 106 -7.92 1.15 -4.84
N MET A 107 -7.24 0.08 -5.29
CA MET A 107 -6.18 0.16 -6.29
C MET A 107 -6.65 0.86 -7.57
N ARG A 108 -7.77 0.41 -8.17
CA ARG A 108 -8.29 1.03 -9.40
C ARG A 108 -8.56 2.53 -9.20
N GLU A 109 -9.20 2.92 -8.11
CA GLU A 109 -9.60 4.30 -7.88
C GLU A 109 -8.40 5.20 -7.54
N CYS A 110 -7.43 4.71 -6.77
CA CYS A 110 -6.23 5.49 -6.42
C CYS A 110 -5.33 5.72 -7.64
N PHE A 111 -5.06 4.68 -8.44
CA PHE A 111 -4.27 4.84 -9.67
C PHE A 111 -4.97 5.75 -10.70
N ALA A 112 -6.30 5.65 -10.83
CA ALA A 112 -7.06 6.55 -11.70
C ALA A 112 -6.94 8.04 -11.31
N ARG A 113 -6.73 8.34 -10.01
CA ARG A 113 -6.50 9.72 -9.53
C ARG A 113 -5.12 10.28 -9.84
N THR A 114 -4.21 9.46 -10.38
CA THR A 114 -2.85 9.93 -10.72
C THR A 114 -2.77 10.60 -12.09
N ASP A 115 -3.89 10.71 -12.81
CA ASP A 115 -3.99 11.35 -14.13
C ASP A 115 -2.94 10.85 -15.13
N GLY A 116 -2.66 9.53 -15.08
CA GLY A 116 -1.68 8.88 -15.94
C GLY A 116 -0.22 9.05 -15.51
N PHE A 117 0.06 9.67 -14.36
CA PHE A 117 1.42 9.72 -13.83
C PHE A 117 1.93 8.33 -13.40
N TYR A 118 1.02 7.47 -12.92
CA TYR A 118 1.30 6.09 -12.58
C TYR A 118 0.47 5.11 -13.41
N ASP A 119 1.09 4.00 -13.77
CA ASP A 119 0.42 2.80 -14.27
C ASP A 119 0.89 1.56 -13.49
N TYR A 120 0.30 0.40 -13.73
CA TYR A 120 0.72 -0.85 -13.11
C TYR A 120 0.47 -2.06 -14.01
N SER A 121 1.28 -3.10 -13.83
CA SER A 121 1.11 -4.38 -14.51
C SER A 121 1.19 -5.53 -13.53
N GLU A 122 0.41 -6.60 -13.78
CA GLU A 122 0.43 -7.79 -12.94
C GLU A 122 1.82 -8.43 -12.96
N PHE A 123 2.37 -8.73 -11.78
CA PHE A 123 3.66 -9.40 -11.64
C PHE A 123 3.47 -10.87 -11.27
N LEU A 124 2.94 -11.13 -10.08
CA LEU A 124 2.74 -12.48 -9.60
C LEU A 124 1.52 -12.61 -8.69
N SER A 125 1.10 -13.85 -8.53
CA SER A 125 0.09 -14.27 -7.59
C SER A 125 0.75 -14.97 -6.41
N TYR A 126 0.37 -14.64 -5.18
CA TYR A 126 0.82 -15.38 -4.00
C TYR A 126 -0.40 -15.76 -3.16
N GLY A 127 -0.62 -17.07 -3.01
CA GLY A 127 -1.87 -17.61 -2.48
C GLY A 127 -3.08 -17.36 -3.41
N TRP A 128 -4.27 -17.65 -2.90
CA TRP A 128 -5.53 -17.40 -3.63
C TRP A 128 -6.01 -15.96 -3.45
N HIS A 129 -5.67 -15.33 -2.32
CA HIS A 129 -6.08 -13.97 -1.96
C HIS A 129 -5.12 -12.91 -2.52
N GLY A 130 -3.81 -13.15 -2.47
CA GLY A 130 -2.79 -12.14 -2.75
C GLY A 130 -2.44 -11.93 -4.22
N ARG A 131 -2.07 -10.68 -4.53
CA ARG A 131 -1.53 -10.26 -5.84
C ARG A 131 -0.41 -9.24 -5.67
N ALA A 132 0.58 -9.32 -6.55
CA ALA A 132 1.66 -8.36 -6.67
C ALA A 132 1.69 -7.73 -8.06
N PHE A 133 2.07 -6.46 -8.12
CA PHE A 133 2.11 -5.66 -9.32
C PHE A 133 3.45 -4.93 -9.41
N PHE A 134 3.96 -4.78 -10.62
CA PHE A 134 4.93 -3.73 -10.91
C PHE A 134 4.20 -2.40 -11.05
N VAL A 135 4.78 -1.36 -10.48
CA VAL A 135 4.33 0.03 -10.59
C VAL A 135 5.21 0.73 -11.60
N HIS A 136 4.59 1.45 -12.52
CA HIS A 136 5.27 2.19 -13.58
C HIS A 136 5.11 3.69 -13.35
N ARG A 137 6.22 4.41 -13.11
CA ARG A 137 6.21 5.87 -12.95
C ARG A 137 6.52 6.50 -14.30
N LEU A 138 5.50 7.00 -14.99
CA LEU A 138 5.69 7.49 -16.34
C LEU A 138 6.58 8.74 -16.34
N GLY A 139 7.65 8.68 -17.14
CA GLY A 139 8.67 9.73 -17.23
C GLY A 139 10.00 9.40 -16.54
N ASP A 140 10.08 8.35 -15.72
CA ASP A 140 11.35 7.87 -15.15
C ASP A 140 12.20 7.12 -16.17
N SER A 141 11.53 6.29 -16.98
CA SER A 141 12.16 5.48 -18.01
C SER A 141 12.15 6.19 -19.36
N PRO A 142 13.21 6.07 -20.17
CA PRO A 142 13.21 6.58 -21.54
C PRO A 142 12.02 6.00 -22.30
N ASN A 143 11.22 6.86 -22.92
CA ASN A 143 10.16 6.42 -23.81
C ASN A 143 10.77 6.15 -25.21
N PRO A 144 10.95 4.88 -25.62
CA PRO A 144 11.53 4.56 -26.92
C PRO A 144 10.64 5.01 -28.09
N ASP A 145 9.35 5.23 -27.83
CA ASP A 145 8.35 5.68 -28.80
C ASP A 145 8.09 7.19 -28.72
N ALA A 146 8.77 7.92 -27.83
CA ALA A 146 8.73 9.38 -27.88
C ALA A 146 9.39 9.80 -29.19
N GLU A 147 8.61 10.43 -30.07
CA GLU A 147 9.13 10.97 -31.32
C GLU A 147 10.38 11.80 -31.02
N VAL A 148 11.53 11.33 -31.53
CA VAL A 148 12.77 12.09 -31.50
C VAL A 148 12.50 13.30 -32.38
N GLY A 149 12.27 14.47 -31.75
CA GLY A 149 11.89 15.68 -32.45
C GLY A 149 12.80 15.95 -33.67
N ALA A 150 12.16 16.20 -34.81
CA ALA A 150 12.80 16.65 -36.05
C ALA A 150 13.40 18.06 -35.92
#